data_AF-A0A8T6M152-F1
#
_entry.id   AF-A0A8T6M152-F1
#
_cell.length_a   1.000
_cell.length_b   1.000
_cell.length_c   1.000
_cell.angle_alpha   90.00
_cell.angle_beta   90.00
_cell.angle_gamma   90.00
#
_symmetry.space_group_name_H-M   'P 1'
#
loop_
_entity.id
_entity.type
_entity.pdbx_description
1 polymer ?
#
loop_
_entity_poly.entity_id
_entity_poly.type
_entity_poly.pdbx_seq_one_letter_code
_entity_poly.pdbx_strand_id
1 'polypeptide(L)'
;MDLVHDFLKKLKEKRLSLIFRKGLSPLGEIGIKERPELIGSGKPDLQILDIFAKRLDEKRIRLICLNCGDWSQVYSVGELPEEIRCSKCHAKLVGMAGRTQIEAQEYVRKKLAGKALGAEEERRYEHLSGTSDLIIVYGKKAVRALAARGVGVTTAKRILRGVYFDDKSFLKALLNAERNYIRNRKFWS
;
A
#
# COMPACT_ATOMS: atom_id res chain seq x y z
N MET A 1 -29.02 9.26 42.62
CA MET A 1 -28.14 10.14 41.82
C MET A 1 -26.99 10.69 42.69
N ASP A 2 -26.63 10.01 43.78
CA ASP A 2 -25.98 10.67 44.93
C ASP A 2 -24.47 10.42 45.02
N LEU A 3 -23.96 9.39 44.34
CA LEU A 3 -22.54 9.02 44.36
C LEU A 3 -21.64 10.08 43.70
N VAL A 4 -22.10 10.68 42.60
CA VAL A 4 -21.35 11.73 41.90
C VAL A 4 -21.31 13.01 42.75
N HIS A 5 -22.42 13.34 43.40
CA HIS A 5 -22.52 14.52 44.24
C HIS A 5 -21.65 14.40 45.50
N ASP A 6 -21.66 13.24 46.15
CA ASP A 6 -20.80 12.95 47.31
C ASP A 6 -19.31 12.95 46.94
N PHE A 7 -18.96 12.40 45.78
CA PHE A 7 -17.59 12.43 45.26
C PHE A 7 -17.07 13.86 45.05
N LEU A 8 -17.86 14.72 44.37
CA LEU A 8 -17.51 16.12 44.15
C LEU A 8 -17.40 16.91 45.45
N LYS A 9 -18.28 16.63 46.43
CA LYS A 9 -18.25 17.26 47.75
C LYS A 9 -16.97 16.92 48.51
N LYS A 10 -16.56 15.66 48.53
CA LYS A 10 -15.30 15.20 49.14
C LYS A 10 -14.05 15.80 48.48
N LEU A 11 -14.13 16.07 47.18
CA LEU A 11 -13.06 16.74 46.42
C LEU A 11 -12.96 18.23 46.77
N LYS A 12 -14.11 18.91 46.93
CA LYS A 12 -14.19 20.31 47.36
C LYS A 12 -13.75 20.52 48.82
N GLU A 13 -14.05 19.56 49.68
CA GLU A 13 -13.63 19.54 51.11
C GLU A 13 -12.15 19.14 51.30
N LYS A 14 -11.36 18.98 50.23
CA LYS A 14 -9.95 18.52 50.24
C LYS A 14 -9.70 17.17 50.93
N ARG A 15 -10.75 16.37 51.14
CA ARG A 15 -10.64 14.99 51.64
C ARG A 15 -10.13 14.02 50.57
N LEU A 16 -10.29 14.40 49.29
CA LEU A 16 -9.71 13.71 48.13
C LEU A 16 -8.80 14.67 47.37
N SER A 17 -7.63 14.18 46.95
CA SER A 17 -6.71 14.92 46.08
C SER A 17 -6.70 14.31 44.68
N LEU A 18 -6.81 15.16 43.66
CA LEU A 18 -6.60 14.76 42.26
C LEU A 18 -5.13 14.96 41.91
N ILE A 19 -4.46 13.88 41.54
CA ILE A 19 -3.08 13.91 41.07
C ILE A 19 -3.09 13.67 39.56
N PHE A 20 -2.87 14.73 38.79
CA PHE A 20 -2.65 14.60 37.36
C PHE A 20 -1.17 14.26 37.12
N ARG A 21 -0.89 12.98 36.85
CA ARG A 21 0.44 12.58 36.38
C ARG A 21 0.54 12.78 34.88
N LYS A 22 1.60 13.45 34.43
CA LYS A 22 1.95 13.49 33.01
C LYS A 22 2.56 12.13 32.63
N GLY A 23 1.99 11.49 31.62
CA GLY A 23 2.44 10.18 31.14
C GLY A 23 1.35 9.12 31.21
N LEU A 24 1.73 7.88 30.91
CA LEU A 24 0.81 6.75 30.94
C LEU A 24 0.50 6.35 32.38
N SER A 25 -0.74 5.91 32.63
CA SER A 25 -1.09 5.33 33.92
C SER A 25 -0.47 3.92 34.04
N PRO A 26 -0.31 3.37 35.24
CA PRO A 26 0.13 1.98 35.42
C PRO A 26 -0.76 0.97 34.66
N LEU A 27 -2.07 1.21 34.59
CA LEU A 27 -2.97 0.42 33.73
C LEU A 27 -2.69 0.63 32.24
N GLY A 28 -2.38 1.86 31.81
CA GLY A 28 -1.98 2.18 30.45
C GLY A 28 -0.67 1.49 30.05
N GLU A 29 0.30 1.40 30.95
CA GLU A 29 1.56 0.67 30.72
C GLU A 29 1.34 -0.83 30.53
N ILE A 30 0.47 -1.45 31.35
CA ILE A 30 0.11 -2.87 31.22
C ILE A 30 -0.62 -3.10 29.90
N GLY A 31 -1.58 -2.24 29.53
CA GLY A 31 -2.29 -2.33 28.26
C GLY A 31 -1.36 -2.22 27.04
N ILE A 32 -0.30 -1.41 27.13
CA ILE A 32 0.74 -1.29 26.09
C ILE A 32 1.62 -2.53 26.01
N LYS A 33 2.01 -3.11 27.16
CA LYS A 33 2.80 -4.35 27.20
C LYS A 33 2.06 -5.55 26.60
N GLU A 34 0.77 -5.67 26.89
CA GLU A 34 -0.06 -6.81 26.45
C GLU A 34 -0.50 -6.69 24.98
N ARG A 35 -0.59 -5.48 24.43
CA ARG A 35 -1.02 -5.20 23.05
C ARG A 35 -0.09 -4.22 22.33
N PRO A 36 1.19 -4.58 22.07
CA PRO A 36 2.15 -3.72 21.38
C PRO A 36 1.77 -3.38 19.94
N GLU A 37 0.78 -4.07 19.39
CA GLU A 37 0.21 -3.86 18.05
C GLU A 37 -0.58 -2.54 17.94
N LEU A 38 -1.19 -2.08 19.04
CA LEU A 38 -2.03 -0.87 19.09
C LEU A 38 -1.21 0.42 19.17
N ILE A 39 -0.03 0.37 19.77
CA ILE A 39 0.90 1.50 19.89
C ILE A 39 2.23 1.01 19.35
N GLY A 40 2.40 1.15 18.03
CA GLY A 40 3.65 0.79 17.36
C GLY A 40 4.85 1.48 18.03
N SER A 41 6.00 0.79 18.05
CA SER A 41 7.28 1.28 18.54
C SER A 41 7.67 2.61 17.89
N GLY A 42 7.32 3.72 18.56
CA GLY A 42 7.20 5.05 17.96
C GLY A 42 8.46 5.77 17.48
N LYS A 43 9.62 5.12 17.31
CA LYS A 43 10.84 5.80 16.83
C LYS A 43 11.64 5.04 15.74
N PRO A 44 12.00 3.75 15.90
CA PRO A 44 12.73 3.04 14.83
C PRO A 44 11.84 2.74 13.60
N ASP A 45 10.52 2.61 13.77
CA ASP A 45 9.61 2.29 12.66
C ASP A 45 9.46 3.43 11.64
N LEU A 46 9.52 4.69 12.07
CA LEU A 46 9.31 5.83 11.17
C LEU A 46 10.45 5.98 10.16
N GLN A 47 11.70 5.90 10.61
CA GLN A 47 12.86 5.95 9.71
C GLN A 47 12.87 4.78 8.72
N ILE A 48 12.47 3.59 9.18
CA ILE A 48 12.32 2.41 8.30
C ILE A 48 11.25 2.66 7.24
N LEU A 49 10.11 3.26 7.63
CA LEU A 49 9.04 3.60 6.69
C LEU A 49 9.48 4.66 5.68
N ASP A 50 10.26 5.66 6.09
CA ASP A 50 10.77 6.70 5.19
C ASP A 50 11.75 6.10 4.15
N ILE A 51 12.67 5.23 4.59
CA ILE A 51 13.57 4.49 3.69
C ILE A 51 12.77 3.59 2.74
N PHE A 52 11.75 2.91 3.26
CA PHE A 52 10.88 2.05 2.47
C PHE A 52 10.10 2.83 1.42
N ALA A 53 9.54 4.00 1.78
CA ALA A 53 8.83 4.89 0.87
C ALA A 53 9.75 5.39 -0.23
N LYS A 54 10.95 5.88 0.12
CA LYS A 54 11.95 6.33 -0.85
C LYS A 54 12.31 5.22 -1.85
N ARG A 55 12.53 4.00 -1.36
CA ARG A 55 12.82 2.83 -2.21
C ARG A 55 11.66 2.48 -3.15
N LEU A 56 10.41 2.62 -2.71
CA LEU A 56 9.24 2.41 -3.58
C LEU A 56 9.18 3.48 -4.65
N ASP A 57 9.39 4.75 -4.28
CA ASP A 57 9.30 5.88 -5.19
C ASP A 57 10.43 5.89 -6.24
N GLU A 58 11.64 5.46 -5.88
CA GLU A 58 12.78 5.32 -6.81
C GLU A 58 12.65 4.11 -7.76
N LYS A 59 11.72 3.19 -7.48
CA LYS A 59 11.56 2.00 -8.31
C LYS A 59 11.09 2.41 -9.70
N ARG A 60 11.80 1.91 -10.72
CA ARG A 60 11.42 2.13 -12.12
C ARG A 60 10.50 1.02 -12.61
N ILE A 61 9.35 1.41 -13.15
CA ILE A 61 8.31 0.51 -13.67
C ILE A 61 7.96 0.89 -15.10
N ARG A 62 7.49 -0.08 -15.90
CA ARG A 62 6.99 0.18 -17.25
C ARG A 62 5.47 0.29 -17.21
N LEU A 63 4.94 1.38 -17.77
CA LEU A 63 3.50 1.56 -18.00
C LEU A 63 3.18 1.32 -19.46
N ILE A 64 2.08 0.62 -19.72
CA ILE A 64 1.66 0.23 -21.07
C ILE A 64 0.17 0.51 -21.20
N CYS A 65 -0.23 1.16 -22.30
CA CYS A 65 -1.64 1.36 -22.59
C CYS A 65 -2.25 0.07 -23.15
N LEU A 66 -3.25 -0.48 -22.46
CA LEU A 66 -4.01 -1.63 -22.93
C LEU A 66 -5.12 -1.25 -23.91
N ASN A 67 -5.45 0.04 -24.03
CA ASN A 67 -6.47 0.51 -24.98
C ASN A 67 -5.92 0.61 -26.41
N CYS A 68 -4.76 1.26 -26.60
CA CYS A 68 -4.18 1.44 -27.92
C CYS A 68 -2.90 0.62 -28.18
N GLY A 69 -2.25 0.05 -27.15
CA GLY A 69 -1.02 -0.74 -27.32
C GLY A 69 0.23 0.03 -27.77
N ASP A 70 0.08 1.29 -28.18
CA ASP A 70 1.16 2.07 -28.79
C ASP A 70 1.97 2.93 -27.84
N TRP A 71 1.52 3.04 -26.59
CA TRP A 71 2.22 3.77 -25.54
C TRP A 71 2.82 2.79 -24.55
N SER A 72 4.14 2.84 -24.40
CA SER A 72 4.93 2.09 -23.45
C SER A 72 6.09 2.97 -22.99
N GLN A 73 6.14 3.31 -21.70
CA GLN A 73 7.19 4.19 -21.16
C GLN A 73 7.59 3.74 -19.75
N VAL A 74 8.82 4.06 -19.35
CA VAL A 74 9.38 3.72 -18.04
C VAL A 74 9.40 4.97 -17.17
N TYR A 75 8.75 4.88 -16.00
CA TYR A 75 8.67 5.97 -15.03
C TYR A 75 9.29 5.55 -13.70
N SER A 76 9.77 6.54 -12.95
CA SER A 76 9.96 6.38 -11.52
C SER A 76 8.60 6.47 -10.82
N VAL A 77 8.31 5.61 -9.85
CA VAL A 77 7.01 5.60 -9.17
C VAL A 77 6.70 6.95 -8.50
N GLY A 78 7.71 7.60 -7.93
CA GLY A 78 7.57 8.90 -7.26
C GLY A 78 7.16 10.03 -8.21
N GLU A 79 7.54 9.96 -9.48
CA GLU A 79 7.29 10.98 -10.51
C GLU A 79 5.88 10.88 -11.13
N LEU A 80 5.17 9.77 -10.87
CA LEU A 80 3.87 9.56 -11.47
C LEU A 80 2.83 10.57 -10.92
N PRO A 81 1.92 11.04 -11.78
CA PRO A 81 0.73 11.78 -11.34
C PRO A 81 -0.21 10.87 -10.55
N GLU A 82 -1.09 11.46 -9.73
CA GLU A 82 -2.13 10.71 -9.01
C GLU A 82 -3.04 9.92 -9.96
N GLU A 83 -3.40 10.53 -11.08
CA GLU A 83 -4.15 9.88 -12.16
C GLU A 83 -3.26 9.60 -13.37
N ILE A 84 -3.21 8.33 -13.79
CA ILE A 84 -2.35 7.87 -14.88
C ILE A 84 -3.17 7.73 -16.16
N ARG A 85 -2.70 8.36 -17.23
CA ARG A 85 -3.32 8.32 -18.56
C ARG A 85 -2.31 8.04 -19.64
N CYS A 86 -2.77 7.38 -20.70
CA CYS A 86 -2.00 7.22 -21.92
C CYS A 86 -1.74 8.58 -22.58
N SER A 87 -0.49 8.90 -22.90
CA SER A 87 -0.13 10.14 -23.62
C SER A 87 -0.59 10.17 -25.09
N LYS A 88 -0.96 9.03 -25.67
CA LYS A 88 -1.39 8.92 -27.08
C LYS A 88 -2.91 8.97 -27.24
N CYS A 89 -3.65 8.21 -26.45
CA CYS A 89 -5.12 8.07 -26.59
C CYS A 89 -5.90 8.57 -25.37
N HIS A 90 -5.23 9.10 -24.35
CA HIS A 90 -5.81 9.66 -23.12
C HIS A 90 -6.67 8.71 -22.27
N ALA A 91 -6.73 7.43 -22.65
CA ALA A 91 -7.40 6.38 -21.90
C ALA A 91 -6.69 6.12 -20.55
N LYS A 92 -7.49 5.74 -19.54
CA LYS A 92 -7.01 5.32 -18.21
C LYS A 92 -6.62 3.84 -18.14
N LEU A 93 -6.86 3.07 -19.21
CA LEU A 93 -6.56 1.64 -19.28
C LEU A 93 -5.05 1.43 -19.46
N VAL A 94 -4.32 1.50 -18.34
CA VAL A 94 -2.87 1.45 -18.26
C VAL A 94 -2.43 0.35 -17.31
N GLY A 95 -1.70 -0.64 -17.81
CA GLY A 95 -1.10 -1.70 -17.01
C GLY A 95 0.32 -1.38 -16.58
N MET A 96 0.76 -2.03 -15.50
CA MET A 96 2.12 -1.96 -14.97
C MET A 96 2.88 -3.28 -15.21
N ALA A 97 4.05 -3.16 -15.82
CA ALA A 97 4.99 -4.26 -16.04
C ALA A 97 6.35 -3.96 -15.38
N GLY A 98 7.18 -4.98 -15.22
CA GLY A 98 8.57 -4.80 -14.79
C GLY A 98 9.37 -3.98 -15.81
N ARG A 99 10.36 -3.18 -15.34
CA ARG A 99 11.23 -2.38 -16.23
C ARG A 99 11.85 -3.20 -17.37
N THR A 100 12.21 -4.46 -17.12
CA THR A 100 12.87 -5.33 -18.08
C THR A 100 11.92 -6.03 -19.05
N GLN A 101 10.60 -6.00 -18.80
CA GLN A 101 9.60 -6.69 -19.63
C GLN A 101 9.26 -5.83 -20.86
N ILE A 102 10.14 -5.79 -21.85
CA ILE A 102 10.00 -4.98 -23.08
C ILE A 102 8.96 -5.60 -24.01
N GLU A 103 8.92 -6.93 -24.03
CA GLU A 103 7.95 -7.76 -24.74
C GLU A 103 6.50 -7.46 -24.37
N ALA A 104 6.28 -6.76 -23.26
CA ALA A 104 4.95 -6.44 -22.78
C ALA A 104 4.13 -5.57 -23.74
N GLN A 105 4.78 -4.74 -24.54
CA GLN A 105 4.08 -4.00 -25.58
C GLN A 105 3.65 -4.91 -26.75
N GLU A 106 4.45 -5.94 -27.05
CA GLU A 106 4.21 -6.84 -28.19
C GLU A 106 2.98 -7.70 -27.97
N TYR A 107 2.87 -8.38 -26.82
CA TYR A 107 1.71 -9.23 -26.54
C TYR A 107 0.41 -8.41 -26.38
N VAL A 108 0.49 -7.17 -25.88
CA VAL A 108 -0.68 -6.27 -25.83
C VAL A 108 -1.15 -5.93 -27.24
N ARG A 109 -0.24 -5.59 -28.15
CA ARG A 109 -0.59 -5.34 -29.56
C ARG A 109 -1.14 -6.58 -30.26
N LYS A 110 -0.57 -7.77 -30.01
CA LYS A 110 -1.11 -9.03 -30.53
C LYS A 110 -2.56 -9.24 -30.08
N LYS A 111 -2.85 -9.04 -28.79
CA LYS A 111 -4.20 -9.17 -28.23
C LYS A 111 -5.19 -8.18 -28.86
N LEU A 112 -4.79 -6.91 -29.00
CA LEU A 112 -5.61 -5.87 -29.63
C LEU A 112 -5.88 -6.16 -31.11
N ALA A 113 -4.94 -6.77 -31.81
CA ALA A 113 -5.10 -7.21 -33.20
C ALA A 113 -5.90 -8.53 -33.35
N GLY A 114 -6.43 -9.09 -32.25
CA GLY A 114 -7.19 -10.35 -32.26
C GLY A 114 -6.33 -11.60 -32.54
N LYS A 115 -5.00 -11.51 -32.40
CA LYS A 115 -4.10 -12.65 -32.59
C LYS A 115 -4.06 -13.51 -31.34
N ALA A 116 -3.90 -14.82 -31.54
CA ALA A 116 -3.70 -15.76 -30.43
C ALA A 116 -2.40 -15.44 -29.68
N LEU A 117 -2.47 -15.47 -28.35
CA LEU A 117 -1.31 -15.38 -27.47
C LEU A 117 -0.87 -16.79 -27.07
N GLY A 118 0.44 -16.99 -26.90
CA GLY A 118 0.93 -18.20 -26.24
C GLY A 118 0.50 -18.26 -24.77
N ALA A 119 0.53 -19.44 -24.15
CA ALA A 119 0.07 -19.61 -22.76
C ALA A 119 0.77 -18.67 -21.75
N GLU A 120 2.07 -18.44 -21.92
CA GLU A 120 2.83 -17.51 -21.07
C GLU A 120 2.51 -16.03 -21.38
N GLU A 121 2.27 -15.69 -22.65
CA GLU A 121 1.85 -14.33 -23.04
C GLU A 121 0.45 -14.02 -22.48
N GLU A 122 -0.48 -14.97 -22.55
CA GLU A 122 -1.83 -14.82 -22.01
C GLU A 122 -1.77 -14.60 -20.49
N ARG A 123 -0.99 -15.42 -19.77
CA ARG A 123 -0.78 -15.25 -18.32
C ARG A 123 -0.23 -13.86 -17.95
N ARG A 124 0.73 -13.37 -18.74
CA ARG A 124 1.32 -12.03 -18.54
C ARG A 124 0.33 -10.92 -18.88
N TYR A 125 -0.47 -11.11 -19.92
CA TYR A 125 -1.52 -10.18 -20.30
C TYR A 125 -2.61 -10.10 -19.22
N GLU A 126 -3.07 -11.23 -18.68
CA GLU A 126 -4.02 -11.27 -17.56
C GLU A 126 -3.47 -10.55 -16.34
N HIS A 127 -2.20 -10.78 -15.99
CA HIS A 127 -1.54 -10.04 -14.92
C HIS A 127 -1.56 -8.54 -15.18
N LEU A 128 -1.17 -8.12 -16.39
CA LEU A 128 -1.13 -6.72 -16.80
C LEU A 128 -2.54 -6.07 -16.77
N SER A 129 -3.56 -6.79 -17.23
CA SER A 129 -4.96 -6.38 -17.14
C SER A 129 -5.38 -6.17 -15.69
N GLY A 130 -5.06 -7.12 -14.80
CA GLY A 130 -5.36 -7.00 -13.37
C GLY A 130 -4.63 -5.83 -12.70
N THR A 131 -3.43 -5.48 -13.14
CA THR A 131 -2.77 -4.24 -12.67
C THR A 131 -3.49 -2.99 -13.16
N SER A 132 -3.99 -2.99 -14.41
CA SER A 132 -4.73 -1.87 -14.99
C SER A 132 -6.03 -1.59 -14.22
N ASP A 133 -6.75 -2.63 -13.81
CA ASP A 133 -7.97 -2.46 -13.02
C ASP A 133 -7.70 -1.72 -11.70
N LEU A 134 -6.59 -2.05 -11.03
CA LEU A 134 -6.20 -1.37 -9.80
C LEU A 134 -5.74 0.08 -10.07
N ILE A 135 -5.02 0.31 -11.15
CA ILE A 135 -4.53 1.64 -11.52
C ILE A 135 -5.69 2.58 -11.89
N ILE A 136 -6.71 2.07 -12.58
CA ILE A 136 -7.91 2.86 -12.91
C ILE A 136 -8.60 3.37 -11.65
N VAL A 137 -8.70 2.52 -10.61
CA VAL A 137 -9.46 2.84 -9.39
C VAL A 137 -8.63 3.65 -8.38
N TYR A 138 -7.36 3.28 -8.17
CA TYR A 138 -6.53 3.84 -7.10
C TYR A 138 -5.35 4.68 -7.61
N GLY A 139 -5.15 4.79 -8.92
CA GLY A 139 -4.12 5.64 -9.51
C GLY A 139 -2.70 5.31 -9.06
N LYS A 140 -1.91 6.34 -8.72
CA LYS A 140 -0.53 6.22 -8.21
C LYS A 140 -0.43 5.30 -6.99
N LYS A 141 -1.45 5.29 -6.12
CA LYS A 141 -1.47 4.43 -4.93
C LYS A 141 -1.43 2.95 -5.30
N ALA A 142 -2.11 2.54 -6.37
CA ALA A 142 -2.00 1.17 -6.89
C ALA A 142 -0.61 0.84 -7.42
N VAL A 143 0.02 1.77 -8.13
CA VAL A 143 1.39 1.58 -8.63
C VAL A 143 2.37 1.41 -7.47
N ARG A 144 2.28 2.24 -6.42
CA ARG A 144 3.07 2.07 -5.19
C ARG A 144 2.84 0.71 -4.53
N ALA A 145 1.60 0.23 -4.48
CA ALA A 145 1.31 -1.08 -3.92
C ALA A 145 1.95 -2.22 -4.72
N LEU A 146 1.78 -2.22 -6.04
CA LEU A 146 2.34 -3.23 -6.94
C LEU A 146 3.87 -3.13 -7.07
N ALA A 147 4.45 -1.96 -6.75
CA ALA A 147 5.89 -1.76 -6.68
C ALA A 147 6.53 -2.48 -5.48
N ALA A 148 5.77 -2.79 -4.42
CA ALA A 148 6.30 -3.54 -3.27
C ALA A 148 6.66 -4.99 -3.63
N ARG A 149 7.72 -5.53 -3.02
CA ARG A 149 8.21 -6.86 -3.38
C ARG A 149 7.24 -7.94 -2.90
N GLY A 150 6.85 -8.85 -3.80
CA GLY A 150 5.93 -9.94 -3.47
C GLY A 150 4.46 -9.53 -3.40
N VAL A 151 4.15 -8.28 -3.76
CA VAL A 151 2.76 -7.79 -3.82
C VAL A 151 2.26 -7.89 -5.26
N GLY A 152 1.56 -9.00 -5.55
CA GLY A 152 0.84 -9.18 -6.81
C GLY A 152 -0.55 -8.52 -6.80
N VAL A 153 -1.30 -8.63 -7.92
CA VAL A 153 -2.63 -8.04 -8.10
C VAL A 153 -3.61 -8.40 -6.97
N THR A 154 -3.65 -9.66 -6.57
CA THR A 154 -4.55 -10.14 -5.51
C THR A 154 -4.23 -9.53 -4.14
N THR A 155 -2.95 -9.54 -3.76
CA THR A 155 -2.45 -8.93 -2.52
C THR A 155 -2.65 -7.42 -2.54
N ALA A 156 -2.32 -6.75 -3.66
CA ALA A 156 -2.52 -5.32 -3.84
C ALA A 156 -3.99 -4.94 -3.69
N LYS A 157 -4.91 -5.68 -4.33
CA LYS A 157 -6.36 -5.46 -4.19
C LYS A 157 -6.84 -5.56 -2.75
N ARG A 158 -6.29 -6.47 -1.95
CA ARG A 158 -6.62 -6.58 -0.52
C ARG A 158 -6.11 -5.39 0.29
N ILE A 159 -4.88 -4.96 0.04
CA ILE A 159 -4.27 -3.80 0.72
C ILE A 159 -5.01 -2.52 0.32
N LEU A 160 -5.23 -2.28 -0.98
CA LEU A 160 -5.86 -1.05 -1.49
C LEU A 160 -7.32 -0.87 -1.01
N ARG A 161 -8.04 -1.96 -0.71
CA ARG A 161 -9.37 -1.91 -0.09
C ARG A 161 -9.36 -1.54 1.40
N GLY A 162 -8.21 -1.57 2.05
CA GLY A 162 -8.06 -1.19 3.45
C GLY A 162 -8.34 0.30 3.67
N VAL A 163 -8.87 0.63 4.85
CA VAL A 163 -9.03 2.02 5.31
C VAL A 163 -7.74 2.46 5.98
N TYR A 164 -7.21 3.61 5.55
CA TYR A 164 -5.96 4.18 6.03
C TYR A 164 -6.18 5.63 6.42
N PHE A 165 -5.74 6.02 7.62
CA PHE A 165 -5.87 7.39 8.12
C PHE A 165 -4.84 8.33 7.51
N ASP A 166 -3.68 7.80 7.09
CA ASP A 166 -2.55 8.53 6.54
C ASP A 166 -1.73 7.67 5.57
N ASP A 167 -0.78 8.28 4.86
CA ASP A 167 0.11 7.55 3.94
C ASP A 167 1.01 6.55 4.70
N LYS A 168 1.41 6.87 5.94
CA LYS A 168 2.26 6.01 6.75
C LYS A 168 1.59 4.68 7.13
N SER A 169 0.30 4.70 7.48
CA SER A 169 -0.46 3.48 7.77
C SER A 169 -0.60 2.58 6.52
N PHE A 170 -0.74 3.18 5.34
CA PHE A 170 -0.69 2.45 4.07
C PHE A 170 0.70 1.83 3.81
N LEU A 171 1.78 2.60 3.98
CA LEU A 171 3.15 2.12 3.84
C LEU A 171 3.47 0.99 4.84
N LYS A 172 2.97 1.08 6.07
CA LYS A 172 3.11 0.01 7.08
C LYS A 172 2.42 -1.28 6.63
N ALA A 173 1.24 -1.19 6.02
CA ALA A 173 0.55 -2.36 5.48
C ALA A 173 1.33 -2.99 4.31
N LEU A 174 1.91 -2.19 3.42
CA LEU A 174 2.77 -2.67 2.34
C LEU A 174 4.06 -3.33 2.86
N LEU A 175 4.72 -2.71 3.83
CA LEU A 175 5.94 -3.27 4.45
C LEU A 175 5.66 -4.61 5.12
N ASN A 176 4.51 -4.74 5.80
CA ASN A 176 4.08 -6.01 6.38
C ASN A 176 3.80 -7.07 5.31
N ALA A 177 3.21 -6.71 4.18
CA ALA A 177 3.00 -7.63 3.07
C ALA A 177 4.32 -8.14 2.48
N GLU A 178 5.31 -7.26 2.32
CA GLU A 178 6.65 -7.64 1.85
C GLU A 178 7.37 -8.56 2.85
N ARG A 179 7.29 -8.27 4.15
CA ARG A 179 7.84 -9.14 5.22
C ARG A 179 7.20 -10.53 5.18
N ASN A 180 5.89 -10.61 5.02
CA ASN A 180 5.17 -11.89 4.92
C ASN A 180 5.58 -12.67 3.68
N TYR A 181 5.75 -12.00 2.53
CA TYR A 181 6.25 -12.64 1.33
C TYR A 181 7.67 -13.19 1.53
N ILE A 182 8.60 -12.40 2.08
CA ILE A 182 9.98 -12.82 2.35
C ILE A 182 10.02 -14.02 3.31
N ARG A 183 9.20 -13.98 4.36
CA ARG A 183 9.09 -15.08 5.34
C ARG A 183 8.58 -16.37 4.70
N ASN A 184 7.54 -16.27 3.87
CA ASN A 184 6.86 -17.43 3.31
C ASN A 184 7.47 -17.93 1.99
N ARG A 185 8.34 -17.15 1.34
CA ARG A 185 8.97 -17.51 0.06
C ARG A 185 9.70 -18.86 0.11
N LYS A 186 10.28 -19.24 1.25
CA LYS A 186 10.97 -20.53 1.42
C LYS A 186 10.04 -21.75 1.29
N PHE A 187 8.73 -21.57 1.45
CA PHE A 187 7.74 -22.65 1.40
C PHE A 187 7.01 -22.72 0.06
N TRP A 188 7.29 -21.81 -0.87
CA TRP A 188 6.61 -21.71 -2.18
C TRP A 188 7.56 -22.06 -3.34
N SER A 189 8.52 -22.95 -3.08
CA SER A 189 9.44 -23.48 -4.09
C SER A 189 8.86 -24.71 -4.75
#